data_AF-A0A518IN50-F1
#
_entry.id   AF-A0A518IN50-F1
#
_cell.length_a   1.000
_cell.length_b   1.000
_cell.length_c   1.000
_cell.angle_alpha   90.00
_cell.angle_beta   90.00
_cell.angle_gamma   90.00
#
_symmetry.space_group_name_H-M   'P 1'
#
loop_
_entity.id
_entity.type
_entity.pdbx_description
1 polymer ?
#
loop_
_entity_poly.entity_id
_entity_poly.type
_entity_poly.pdbx_seq_one_letter_code
_entity_poly.pdbx_strand_id
1 'polypeptide(L)' 'MTNMNEILTAAQSLPASDRAQLIANLWDSVSPLDWVPPDSQWITEANRRSDACDAGEMTSTPWAEVRQRARRKAGLDG' A
#
# COMPACT_ATOMS: atom_id res chain seq x y z
N MET A 1 1.46 28.84 12.00
CA MET A 1 2.25 27.63 11.66
C MET A 1 1.49 26.46 12.19
N THR A 2 1.07 25.53 11.33
CA THR A 2 0.35 24.33 11.75
C THR A 2 1.36 23.27 12.17
N ASN A 3 1.22 22.70 13.36
CA ASN A 3 2.11 21.64 13.85
C ASN A 3 1.62 20.23 13.47
N MET A 4 2.46 19.21 13.67
CA MET A 4 2.15 17.83 13.30
C MET A 4 0.84 17.31 13.92
N ASN A 5 0.57 17.65 15.19
CA ASN A 5 -0.64 17.20 15.89
C ASN A 5 -1.89 17.86 15.34
N GLU A 6 -1.82 19.13 14.95
CA GLU A 6 -2.94 19.84 14.31
C GLU A 6 -3.27 19.23 12.94
N ILE A 7 -2.26 18.89 12.14
CA ILE A 7 -2.43 18.20 10.84
C ILE A 7 -3.06 16.83 11.05
N LEU A 8 -2.56 16.05 12.01
CA LEU A 8 -3.09 14.72 12.31
C LEU A 8 -4.55 14.78 12.78
N THR A 9 -4.88 15.73 13.66
CA THR A 9 -6.25 15.93 14.16
C THR A 9 -7.21 16.29 13.03
N ALA A 10 -6.79 17.19 12.13
CA ALA A 10 -7.57 17.56 10.95
C ALA A 10 -7.77 16.36 10.02
N ALA A 11 -6.71 15.60 9.73
CA ALA A 11 -6.78 14.40 8.89
C ALA A 11 -7.70 13.32 9.48
N GLN A 12 -7.66 13.11 10.80
CA GLN A 12 -8.53 12.14 11.49
C GLN A 12 -10.01 12.55 11.49
N SER A 13 -10.30 13.85 11.36
CA SER A 13 -11.67 14.37 11.30
C SER A 13 -12.32 14.23 9.92
N LEU A 14 -11.55 13.86 8.89
CA LEU A 14 -12.06 13.64 7.53
C LEU A 14 -12.87 12.34 7.42
N PRO A 15 -13.82 12.26 6.47
CA PRO A 15 -14.44 11.00 6.06
C PRO A 15 -13.40 9.95 5.66
N ALA A 16 -13.76 8.66 5.79
CA ALA A 16 -12.84 7.56 5.49
C ALA A 16 -12.32 7.57 4.04
N SER A 17 -13.17 7.96 3.08
CA SER A 17 -12.78 8.12 1.67
C SER A 17 -11.69 9.17 1.50
N ASP A 18 -11.86 10.31 2.15
CA ASP A 18 -10.99 11.48 2.00
C ASP A 18 -9.66 11.24 2.71
N ARG A 19 -9.69 10.51 3.84
CA ARG A 19 -8.49 10.00 4.50
C ARG A 19 -7.69 9.07 3.61
N ALA A 20 -8.34 8.13 2.94
CA ALA A 20 -7.67 7.21 2.03
C ALA A 20 -7.02 7.97 0.86
N GLN A 21 -7.74 8.95 0.29
CA GLN A 21 -7.20 9.82 -0.75
C GLN A 21 -6.01 10.65 -0.26
N LEU A 22 -6.11 11.23 0.95
CA LEU A 22 -5.02 12.00 1.56
C LEU A 22 -3.77 11.15 1.77
N ILE A 23 -3.92 9.92 2.27
CA ILE A 23 -2.80 8.98 2.44
C ILE A 23 -2.12 8.70 1.10
N ALA A 24 -2.88 8.43 0.04
CA ALA A 24 -2.33 8.19 -1.29
C ALA A 24 -1.57 9.42 -1.82
N ASN A 25 -2.16 10.61 -1.71
CA ASN A 25 -1.52 11.85 -2.16
C ASN A 25 -0.22 12.16 -1.38
N LEU A 26 -0.22 11.91 -0.07
CA LEU A 26 0.98 12.08 0.75
C LEU A 26 2.05 11.08 0.36
N TRP A 27 1.68 9.81 0.15
CA TRP A 27 2.60 8.77 -0.29
C TRP A 27 3.26 9.12 -1.63
N ASP A 28 2.47 9.54 -2.62
CA ASP A 28 2.95 9.93 -3.95
C ASP A 28 3.89 11.16 -3.91
N SER A 29 3.83 11.97 -2.84
CA SER A 29 4.70 13.13 -2.67
C SER A 29 6.09 12.79 -2.10
N VAL A 30 6.29 11.58 -1.58
CA VAL A 30 7.57 11.15 -1.00
C VAL A 30 8.45 10.54 -2.10
N SER A 31 9.63 11.12 -2.32
CA SER A 31 10.61 10.58 -3.26
C SER A 31 11.00 9.14 -2.87
N PRO A 32 11.16 8.22 -3.85
CA PRO A 32 11.70 6.88 -3.57
C PRO A 32 13.06 6.87 -2.87
N LEU A 33 13.84 7.96 -3.01
CA LEU A 33 15.13 8.12 -2.33
C LEU A 33 14.98 8.41 -0.83
N ASP A 34 13.83 8.91 -0.41
CA ASP A 34 13.51 9.26 0.98
C ASP A 34 12.72 8.15 1.69
N TRP A 35 12.46 7.02 1.00
CA TRP A 35 11.76 5.90 1.60
C TRP A 35 12.61 5.27 2.70
N VAL A 36 12.00 5.13 3.88
CA VAL A 36 12.60 4.35 4.96
C VAL A 36 12.59 2.88 4.55
N PRO A 37 13.75 2.20 4.55
CA PRO A 37 13.79 0.79 4.22
C PRO A 37 12.95 -0.03 5.21
N PRO A 38 12.28 -1.10 4.77
CA PRO A 38 11.53 -1.97 5.67
C PRO A 38 12.44 -2.59 6.73
N ASP A 39 11.86 -2.98 7.86
CA ASP A 39 12.59 -3.73 8.89
C ASP A 39 13.20 -5.01 8.31
N SER A 40 14.35 -5.43 8.84
CA SER A 40 15.09 -6.61 8.36
C SER A 40 14.24 -7.89 8.34
N GLN A 41 13.28 -8.01 9.25
CA GLN A 41 12.33 -9.12 9.29
C GLN A 41 11.43 -9.15 8.06
N TRP A 42 10.97 -7.98 7.59
CA TRP A 42 10.15 -7.86 6.38
C TRP A 42 10.97 -8.08 5.11
N ILE A 43 12.22 -7.60 5.07
CA ILE A 43 13.14 -7.90 3.97
C ILE A 43 13.38 -9.40 3.87
N THR A 44 13.62 -10.07 5.01
CA THR A 44 13.83 -11.52 5.06
C THR A 44 12.60 -12.28 4.55
N GLU A 45 11.41 -11.90 5.00
CA GLU A 45 10.16 -12.54 4.56
C GLU A 45 9.87 -12.27 3.08
N ALA A 46 10.17 -11.06 2.58
CA ALA A 46 10.01 -10.73 1.17
C ALA A 46 10.90 -11.64 0.31
N ASN A 47 12.18 -11.77 0.65
CA ASN A 47 13.11 -12.64 -0.07
C ASN A 47 12.65 -14.11 -0.03
N ARG A 48 12.28 -14.62 1.15
CA ARG A 48 11.79 -16.00 1.31
C ARG A 48 10.58 -16.30 0.43
N ARG A 49 9.64 -15.35 0.30
CA ARG A 49 8.45 -15.53 -0.56
C ARG A 49 8.78 -15.41 -2.03
N SER A 50 9.69 -14.52 -2.41
CA SER A 50 10.17 -14.43 -3.79
C SER A 50 10.84 -15.74 -4.21
N ASP A 51 11.74 -16.28 -3.38
CA ASP A 51 12.43 -17.55 -3.66
C ASP A 51 11.42 -18.72 -3.81
N ALA A 52 10.43 -18.81 -2.93
CA ALA A 52 9.39 -19.83 -3.02
C ALA A 52 8.49 -19.68 -4.26
N CYS A 53 8.23 -18.44 -4.71
CA CYS A 53 7.53 -18.20 -5.97
C CYS A 53 8.37 -18.65 -7.16
N ASP A 54 9.65 -18.27 -7.20
CA ASP A 54 10.57 -18.57 -8.30
C ASP A 54 10.87 -20.07 -8.40
N ALA A 55 10.92 -20.78 -7.26
CA ALA A 55 11.05 -22.23 -7.19
C ALA A 55 9.76 -22.99 -7.54
N GLY A 56 8.61 -22.30 -7.68
CA GLY A 56 7.31 -22.93 -7.90
C GLY A 56 6.72 -23.63 -6.67
N GLU A 57 7.28 -23.37 -5.48
CA GLU A 57 6.84 -23.93 -4.19
C GLU A 57 5.65 -23.16 -3.60
N MET A 58 5.37 -21.97 -4.12
CA MET A 58 4.26 -21.12 -3.68
C MET A 58 3.25 -20.89 -4.81
N THR A 59 2.00 -21.25 -4.56
CA THR A 59 0.89 -20.90 -5.45
C THR A 59 0.64 -19.39 -5.41
N SER A 60 0.79 -18.73 -6.56
CA SER A 60 0.44 -17.33 -6.73
C SER A 60 -0.75 -17.16 -7.68
N THR A 61 -1.41 -16.01 -7.62
CA THR A 61 -2.45 -15.64 -8.59
C THR A 61 -1.91 -14.46 -9.42
N PRO A 62 -2.05 -14.49 -10.75
CA PRO A 62 -1.64 -13.37 -11.59
C PRO A 62 -2.25 -12.05 -11.11
N TRP A 63 -1.44 -10.99 -11.05
CA TRP A 63 -1.89 -9.68 -10.56
C TRP A 63 -3.12 -9.16 -11.32
N ALA A 64 -3.20 -9.40 -12.63
CA ALA A 64 -4.35 -9.00 -13.44
C ALA A 64 -5.68 -9.57 -12.91
N GLU A 65 -5.69 -10.85 -12.51
CA GLU A 65 -6.87 -11.50 -11.95
C GLU A 65 -7.24 -10.95 -10.57
N VAL A 66 -6.24 -10.76 -9.71
CA VAL A 66 -6.43 -10.17 -8.38
C VAL A 66 -7.01 -8.76 -8.49
N ARG A 67 -6.43 -7.93 -9.38
CA ARG A 67 -6.89 -6.57 -9.66
C ARG A 67 -8.32 -6.55 -10.18
N GLN A 68 -8.64 -7.42 -11.14
CA GLN A 68 -10.00 -7.52 -11.69
C GLN A 68 -11.01 -7.96 -10.62
N ARG A 69 -10.66 -8.90 -9.75
CA ARG A 69 -11.51 -9.31 -8.62
C ARG A 69 -11.74 -8.15 -7.63
N ALA A 70 -10.72 -7.35 -7.35
CA ALA A 70 -10.84 -6.20 -6.47
C ALA A 70 -11.75 -5.11 -7.06
N ARG A 71 -11.59 -4.79 -8.36
CA ARG A 71 -12.48 -3.86 -9.07
C ARG A 71 -13.93 -4.35 -9.07
N ARG A 72 -14.14 -5.66 -9.25
CA ARG A 72 -15.47 -6.28 -9.17
C ARG A 72 -16.15 -6.07 -7.85
N LYS A 73 -15.41 -6.33 -6.78
CA LYS A 73 -15.92 -6.12 -5.43
C LYS A 73 -16.24 -4.65 -5.12
N ALA A 74 -15.54 -3.72 -5.76
CA ALA A 74 -15.75 -2.29 -5.59
C ALA A 74 -16.78 -1.68 -6.57
N GLY A 75 -17.33 -2.46 -7.51
CA GLY A 75 -18.25 -1.95 -8.54
C GLY A 75 -17.57 -1.10 -9.61
N LEU A 76 -16.29 -1.33 -9.89
CA LEU A 76 -15.45 -0.52 -10.79
C LEU A 76 -15.14 -1.22 -12.14
N ASP A 77 -15.99 -2.14 -12.60
CA ASP A 77 -15.76 -2.91 -13.85
C ASP A 77 -16.50 -2.38 -15.07
N GLY A 78 -17.25 -1.30 -14.90
CA GLY A 78 -17.83 -0.53 -16.01
C GLY A 78 -16.77 0.29 -16.74
#